data_AF-A0A2D4FPV8-F1
#
_entry.id   AF-A0A2D4FPV8-F1
#
_cell.length_a   1.000
_cell.length_b   1.000
_cell.length_c   1.000
_cell.angle_alpha   90.00
_cell.angle_beta   90.00
_cell.angle_gamma   90.00
#
_symmetry.space_group_name_H-M   'P 1'
#
loop_
_entity.id
_entity.type
_entity.pdbx_description
1 polymer ?
#
loop_
_entity_poly.entity_id
_entity_poly.type
_entity_poly.pdbx_seq_one_letter_code
_entity_poly.pdbx_strand_id
1 'polypeptide(L)'
;MWVHDSCLANQTQNYKNYLLPAGYSLEEERLLEWHPRKNPFQRLRVLLVSDEPQNFLELWSEILMMGGAASVKQQESSAWKKDVSLGVFDVVVTDASCPAAMVPCAKALQLPVVTQEWVIQSLIAGESAGFKYPKYQHDYVPC
;
A
#
# COMPACT_ATOMS: atom_id res chain seq x y z
N MET A 1 -8.97 -0.61 26.28
CA MET A 1 -9.90 -1.51 26.98
C MET A 1 -9.29 -2.85 27.33
N TRP A 2 -8.76 -3.66 26.39
CA TRP A 2 -8.21 -4.99 26.70
C TRP A 2 -7.17 -5.01 27.86
N VAL A 3 -6.18 -4.12 27.82
CA VAL A 3 -5.17 -4.00 28.90
C VAL A 3 -5.83 -3.63 30.22
N HIS A 4 -6.70 -2.61 30.19
CA HIS A 4 -7.42 -2.12 31.37
C HIS A 4 -8.24 -3.23 32.04
N ASP A 5 -9.06 -3.94 31.27
CA ASP A 5 -9.95 -4.98 31.80
C ASP A 5 -9.16 -6.20 32.28
N SER A 6 -8.02 -6.50 31.64
CA SER A 6 -7.11 -7.55 32.10
C SER A 6 -6.47 -7.22 33.45
N CYS A 7 -6.06 -5.96 33.65
CA CYS A 7 -5.54 -5.50 34.94
C CYS A 7 -6.64 -5.50 36.01
N LEU A 8 -7.84 -5.02 35.69
CA LEU A 8 -8.96 -4.94 36.62
C LEU A 8 -9.40 -6.33 37.11
N ALA A 9 -9.43 -7.32 36.20
CA ALA A 9 -9.79 -8.69 36.52
C ALA A 9 -8.61 -9.52 37.10
N ASN A 10 -7.40 -8.96 37.13
CA ASN A 10 -6.15 -9.68 37.43
C ASN A 10 -5.98 -10.98 36.62
N GLN A 11 -6.46 -10.97 35.37
CA GLN A 11 -6.47 -12.13 34.47
C GLN A 11 -6.47 -11.64 33.03
N THR A 12 -5.64 -12.24 32.18
CA THR A 12 -5.60 -11.93 30.74
C THR A 12 -6.95 -12.20 30.09
N GLN A 13 -7.58 -11.16 29.56
CA GLN A 13 -8.85 -11.29 28.82
C GLN A 13 -8.61 -11.83 27.42
N ASN A 14 -9.65 -12.43 26.82
CA ASN A 14 -9.59 -12.86 25.42
C ASN A 14 -9.53 -11.65 24.48
N TYR A 15 -8.37 -11.41 23.85
CA TYR A 15 -8.15 -10.25 22.98
C TYR A 15 -9.08 -10.20 21.77
N LYS A 16 -9.63 -11.34 21.32
CA LYS A 16 -10.55 -11.40 20.17
C LYS A 16 -11.81 -10.57 20.36
N ASN A 17 -12.23 -10.35 21.61
CA ASN A 17 -13.39 -9.51 21.96
C ASN A 17 -13.08 -8.00 21.91
N TYR A 18 -11.82 -7.64 21.66
CA TYR A 18 -11.31 -6.27 21.68
C TYR A 18 -10.58 -5.90 20.39
N LEU A 19 -10.70 -6.73 19.34
CA LEU A 19 -10.14 -6.41 18.04
C LEU A 19 -10.74 -5.10 17.54
N LEU A 20 -9.87 -4.21 17.09
CA LEU A 20 -10.30 -2.99 16.43
C LEU A 20 -10.65 -3.31 14.96
N PRO A 21 -11.53 -2.51 14.34
CA PRO A 21 -11.74 -2.56 12.90
C PRO A 21 -10.42 -2.41 12.14
N ALA A 22 -10.31 -3.04 10.98
CA ALA A 22 -9.14 -2.90 10.12
C ALA A 22 -9.00 -1.47 9.58
N GLY A 23 -10.11 -0.78 9.30
CA GLY A 23 -10.13 0.60 8.85
C GLY A 23 -11.35 0.95 8.00
N TYR A 24 -11.39 2.17 7.46
CA TYR A 24 -12.43 2.61 6.55
C TYR A 24 -12.08 2.22 5.10
N SER A 25 -12.94 1.44 4.47
CA SER A 25 -12.78 1.07 3.06
C SER A 25 -13.39 2.14 2.16
N LEU A 26 -12.61 2.60 1.18
CA LEU A 26 -13.09 3.54 0.17
C LEU A 26 -14.03 2.86 -0.84
N GLU A 27 -13.84 1.57 -1.10
CA GLU A 27 -14.67 0.82 -2.05
C GLU A 27 -16.02 0.42 -1.45
N GLU A 28 -16.03 0.04 -0.17
CA GLU A 28 -17.25 -0.36 0.55
C GLU A 28 -17.92 0.82 1.28
N GLU A 29 -17.28 1.99 1.32
CA GLU A 29 -17.72 3.22 1.98
C GLU A 29 -18.14 3.05 3.46
N ARG A 30 -17.48 2.12 4.16
CA ARG A 30 -17.77 1.78 5.57
C ARG A 30 -16.53 1.31 6.31
N LEU A 31 -16.63 1.26 7.64
CA LEU A 31 -15.63 0.58 8.47
C LEU A 31 -15.70 -0.94 8.23
N LEU A 32 -14.54 -1.55 7.99
CA LEU A 32 -14.38 -2.99 7.87
C LEU A 32 -13.79 -3.56 9.16
N GLU A 33 -14.42 -4.61 9.66
CA GLU A 33 -13.88 -5.38 10.78
C GLU A 33 -12.65 -6.17 10.36
N TRP A 34 -11.68 -6.30 11.27
CA TRP A 34 -10.52 -7.14 11.00
C TRP A 34 -10.92 -8.62 10.90
N HIS A 35 -10.37 -9.33 9.91
CA HIS A 35 -10.56 -10.76 9.75
C HIS A 35 -9.24 -11.47 9.36
N PRO A 36 -9.13 -12.79 9.62
CA PRO A 36 -8.03 -13.60 9.10
C PRO A 36 -7.92 -13.51 7.58
N ARG A 37 -6.69 -13.47 7.07
CA ARG A 37 -6.38 -13.06 5.69
C ARG A 37 -5.01 -13.58 5.27
N LYS A 38 -4.79 -13.66 3.95
CA LYS A 38 -3.48 -13.93 3.37
C LYS A 38 -2.71 -12.62 3.17
N ASN A 39 -1.43 -12.74 2.86
CA ASN A 39 -0.58 -11.62 2.50
C ASN A 39 -1.15 -10.91 1.25
N PRO A 40 -1.57 -9.62 1.35
CA PRO A 40 -2.23 -8.94 0.25
C PRO A 40 -1.30 -8.67 -0.93
N PHE A 41 0.01 -8.62 -0.70
CA PHE A 41 1.01 -8.32 -1.73
C PHE A 41 1.78 -9.55 -2.19
N GLN A 42 1.23 -10.75 -1.94
CA GLN A 42 1.90 -12.01 -2.20
C GLN A 42 2.46 -12.10 -3.63
N ARG A 43 3.80 -12.23 -3.73
CA ARG A 43 4.57 -12.35 -4.98
C ARG A 43 4.61 -11.12 -5.88
N LEU A 44 4.13 -9.95 -5.44
CA LEU A 44 4.22 -8.72 -6.24
C LEU A 44 5.66 -8.18 -6.29
N ARG A 45 6.08 -7.75 -7.46
CA ARG A 45 7.32 -6.99 -7.68
C ARG A 45 6.95 -5.52 -7.80
N VAL A 46 7.29 -4.74 -6.78
CA VAL A 46 6.85 -3.34 -6.66
C VAL A 46 8.01 -2.39 -6.94
N LEU A 47 7.74 -1.32 -7.67
CA LEU A 47 8.63 -0.16 -7.78
C LEU A 47 8.05 0.97 -6.94
N LEU A 48 8.81 1.46 -5.96
CA LEU A 48 8.50 2.67 -5.21
C LEU A 48 9.25 3.86 -5.82
N VAL A 49 8.52 4.93 -6.11
CA VAL A 49 9.08 6.18 -6.64
C VAL A 49 8.58 7.36 -5.83
N SER A 50 9.50 8.13 -5.23
CA SER A 50 9.17 9.31 -4.42
C SER A 50 10.43 10.15 -4.19
N ASP A 51 10.26 11.45 -3.91
CA ASP A 51 11.31 12.33 -3.37
C ASP A 51 11.43 12.27 -1.84
N GLU A 52 10.63 11.43 -1.15
CA GLU A 52 10.66 11.26 0.31
C GLU A 52 11.30 9.91 0.72
N PRO A 53 12.60 9.87 1.10
CA PRO A 53 13.28 8.61 1.38
C PRO A 53 12.71 7.86 2.59
N GLN A 54 12.44 8.55 3.70
CA GLN A 54 12.01 7.90 4.94
C GLN A 54 10.49 7.70 5.00
N ASN A 55 9.74 8.78 4.74
CA ASN A 55 8.29 8.80 4.90
C ASN A 55 7.53 8.05 3.79
N PHE A 56 8.20 7.75 2.67
CA PHE A 56 7.60 7.01 1.57
C PHE A 56 8.42 5.78 1.18
N LEU A 57 9.66 5.96 0.71
CA LEU A 57 10.43 4.85 0.14
C LEU A 57 10.73 3.76 1.18
N GLU A 58 11.27 4.12 2.35
CA GLU A 58 11.59 3.19 3.44
C GLU A 58 10.32 2.62 4.07
N LEU A 59 9.39 3.48 4.49
CA LEU A 59 8.13 3.08 5.11
C LEU A 59 7.34 2.06 4.27
N TRP A 60 7.07 2.38 3.00
CA TRP A 60 6.27 1.50 2.16
C TRP A 60 7.05 0.27 1.72
N SER A 61 8.38 0.36 1.61
CA SER A 61 9.21 -0.82 1.33
C SER A 61 9.07 -1.86 2.43
N GLU A 62 9.16 -1.45 3.70
CA GLU A 62 8.99 -2.35 4.83
C GLU A 62 7.59 -2.96 4.87
N ILE A 63 6.55 -2.12 4.73
CA ILE A 63 5.14 -2.56 4.75
C ILE A 63 4.85 -3.55 3.63
N LEU A 64 5.30 -3.28 2.40
CA LEU A 64 5.08 -4.15 1.24
C LEU A 64 5.80 -5.49 1.41
N MET A 65 7.05 -5.47 1.91
CA MET A 65 7.81 -6.69 2.18
C MET A 65 7.15 -7.54 3.29
N MET A 66 6.72 -6.93 4.39
CA MET A 66 5.97 -7.61 5.45
C MET A 66 4.63 -8.17 4.96
N GLY A 67 3.98 -7.47 4.03
CA GLY A 67 2.74 -7.91 3.38
C GLY A 67 2.94 -8.93 2.24
N GLY A 68 4.16 -9.46 2.07
CA GLY A 68 4.45 -10.61 1.21
C GLY A 68 4.90 -10.31 -0.22
N ALA A 69 5.29 -9.07 -0.53
CA ALA A 69 5.91 -8.73 -1.81
C ALA A 69 7.12 -9.62 -2.12
N ALA A 70 7.29 -9.99 -3.39
CA ALA A 70 8.48 -10.72 -3.84
C ALA A 70 9.73 -9.84 -3.83
N SER A 71 9.56 -8.57 -4.20
CA SER A 71 10.65 -7.59 -4.22
C SER A 71 10.08 -6.19 -4.22
N VAL A 72 10.77 -5.27 -3.56
CA VAL A 72 10.49 -3.83 -3.64
C VAL A 72 11.77 -3.13 -4.08
N LYS A 73 11.70 -2.37 -5.19
CA LYS A 73 12.79 -1.50 -5.61
C LYS A 73 12.43 -0.06 -5.25
N GLN A 74 13.30 0.61 -4.53
CA GLN A 74 13.17 2.04 -4.24
C GLN A 74 13.92 2.86 -5.30
N GLN A 75 13.33 3.96 -5.74
CA GLN A 75 13.92 4.86 -6.72
C GLN A 75 13.53 6.30 -6.36
N GLU A 76 14.50 7.15 -6.06
CA GLU A 76 14.23 8.58 -5.86
C GLU A 76 13.73 9.22 -7.15
N SER A 77 12.69 10.05 -7.06
CA SER A 77 12.10 10.74 -8.22
C SER A 77 13.11 11.67 -8.89
N SER A 78 13.84 12.46 -8.10
CA SER A 78 14.92 13.34 -8.59
C SER A 78 16.06 12.61 -9.31
N ALA A 79 16.32 11.35 -8.93
CA ALA A 79 17.35 10.51 -9.54
C ALA A 79 16.82 9.64 -10.70
N TRP A 80 15.62 9.91 -11.21
CA TRP A 80 15.00 9.10 -12.25
C TRP A 80 15.83 9.04 -13.52
N LYS A 81 16.22 7.82 -13.91
CA LYS A 81 16.94 7.52 -15.14
C LYS A 81 16.05 6.71 -16.07
N LYS A 82 16.18 6.95 -17.38
CA LYS A 82 15.43 6.20 -18.42
C LYS A 82 15.77 4.70 -18.46
N ASP A 83 16.81 4.26 -17.76
CA ASP A 83 17.30 2.88 -17.78
C ASP A 83 16.58 1.96 -16.77
N VAL A 84 15.65 2.47 -15.96
CA VAL A 84 14.84 1.60 -15.09
C VAL A 84 13.94 0.73 -15.96
N SER A 85 14.22 -0.57 -16.00
CA SER A 85 13.44 -1.55 -16.77
C SER A 85 12.06 -1.79 -16.16
N LEU A 86 11.10 -0.90 -16.46
CA LEU A 86 9.74 -0.93 -15.90
C LEU A 86 9.01 -2.28 -16.08
N GLY A 87 9.29 -3.01 -17.17
CA GLY A 87 8.60 -4.27 -17.49
C GLY A 87 8.89 -5.45 -16.54
N VAL A 88 9.76 -5.29 -15.54
CA VAL A 88 10.00 -6.33 -14.52
C VAL A 88 9.10 -6.18 -13.29
N PHE A 89 8.37 -5.08 -13.18
CA PHE A 89 7.49 -4.79 -12.05
C PHE A 89 6.03 -5.09 -12.39
N ASP A 90 5.26 -5.40 -11.36
CA ASP A 90 3.82 -5.66 -11.46
C ASP A 90 3.00 -4.39 -11.14
N VAL A 91 3.58 -3.46 -10.36
CA VAL A 91 2.95 -2.17 -10.00
C VAL A 91 4.02 -1.13 -9.63
N VAL A 92 3.75 0.14 -9.94
CA VAL A 92 4.45 1.30 -9.41
C VAL A 92 3.60 1.95 -8.35
N VAL A 93 4.17 2.16 -7.16
CA VAL A 93 3.56 2.93 -6.08
C VAL A 93 4.34 4.23 -5.94
N THR A 94 3.67 5.37 -6.10
CA THR A 94 4.30 6.69 -6.18
C THR A 94 3.42 7.75 -5.53
N ASP A 95 3.94 8.96 -5.38
CA ASP A 95 3.20 10.15 -4.97
C ASP A 95 3.23 11.24 -6.06
N ALA A 96 2.88 12.47 -5.67
CA ALA A 96 2.87 13.65 -6.55
C ALA A 96 4.25 14.02 -7.12
N SER A 97 5.35 13.48 -6.58
CA SER A 97 6.70 13.66 -7.13
C SER A 97 7.00 12.74 -8.32
N CYS A 98 6.05 11.89 -8.73
CA CYS A 98 6.21 10.95 -9.85
C CYS A 98 6.85 11.63 -11.08
N PRO A 99 8.02 11.16 -11.56
CA PRO A 99 8.66 11.70 -12.74
C PRO A 99 7.74 11.64 -13.96
N ALA A 100 7.41 12.79 -14.55
CA ALA A 100 6.55 12.88 -15.74
C ALA A 100 7.07 12.02 -16.91
N ALA A 101 8.38 11.81 -16.99
CA ALA A 101 9.00 10.96 -18.01
C ALA A 101 8.70 9.46 -17.85
N MET A 102 8.29 9.00 -16.66
CA MET A 102 7.92 7.60 -16.39
C MET A 102 6.52 7.26 -16.94
N VAL A 103 5.57 8.18 -16.77
CA VAL A 103 4.14 7.92 -17.01
C VAL A 103 3.84 7.38 -18.42
N PRO A 104 4.40 7.94 -19.52
CA PRO A 104 4.16 7.40 -20.85
C PRO A 104 4.68 5.96 -21.01
N CYS A 105 5.83 5.63 -20.43
CA CYS A 105 6.42 4.29 -20.48
C CYS A 105 5.59 3.29 -19.68
N ALA A 106 5.16 3.65 -18.46
CA ALA A 106 4.28 2.81 -17.65
C ALA A 106 2.96 2.53 -18.38
N LYS A 107 2.36 3.56 -18.99
CA LYS A 107 1.13 3.43 -19.78
C LYS A 107 1.32 2.51 -20.99
N ALA A 108 2.42 2.65 -21.74
CA ALA A 108 2.72 1.80 -22.89
C ALA A 108 2.90 0.32 -22.50
N LEU A 109 3.41 0.06 -21.30
CA LEU A 109 3.58 -1.29 -20.74
C LEU A 109 2.32 -1.82 -20.03
N GLN A 110 1.24 -1.02 -19.94
CA GLN A 110 0.06 -1.32 -19.12
C GLN A 110 0.42 -1.58 -17.65
N LEU A 111 1.51 -0.99 -17.17
CA LEU A 111 1.96 -1.08 -15.79
C LEU A 111 1.12 -0.13 -14.92
N PRO A 112 0.41 -0.63 -13.90
CA PRO A 112 -0.35 0.22 -13.00
C PRO A 112 0.55 1.20 -12.23
N VAL A 113 0.15 2.46 -12.18
CA VAL A 113 0.79 3.51 -11.39
C VAL A 113 -0.23 4.02 -10.38
N VAL A 114 0.01 3.74 -9.10
CA VAL A 114 -0.93 4.00 -8.00
C VAL A 114 -0.30 4.81 -6.87
N THR A 115 -1.13 5.38 -6.01
CA THR A 115 -0.71 6.05 -4.77
C THR A 115 -0.52 5.06 -3.61
N GLN A 116 0.02 5.56 -2.49
CA GLN A 116 0.04 4.80 -1.23
C GLN A 116 -1.35 4.37 -0.75
N GLU A 117 -2.42 5.05 -1.19
CA GLU A 117 -3.79 4.71 -0.81
C GLU A 117 -4.16 3.30 -1.27
N TRP A 118 -3.65 2.86 -2.42
CA TRP A 118 -3.85 1.47 -2.88
C TRP A 118 -3.25 0.46 -1.89
N VAL A 119 -2.07 0.76 -1.31
CA VAL A 119 -1.42 -0.08 -0.30
C VAL A 119 -2.26 -0.10 0.97
N ILE A 120 -2.70 1.06 1.45
CA ILE A 120 -3.54 1.21 2.64
C ILE A 120 -4.85 0.44 2.47
N GLN A 121 -5.54 0.61 1.35
CA GLN A 121 -6.83 -0.04 1.10
C GLN A 121 -6.69 -1.55 0.92
N SER A 122 -5.58 -2.03 0.34
CA SER A 122 -5.26 -3.46 0.31
C SER A 122 -5.01 -4.02 1.72
N LEU A 123 -4.40 -3.21 2.60
CA LEU A 123 -4.22 -3.56 4.01
C LEU A 123 -5.53 -3.53 4.79
N ILE A 124 -6.47 -2.64 4.48
CA ILE A 124 -7.78 -2.59 5.14
C ILE A 124 -8.67 -3.74 4.67
N ALA A 125 -8.76 -3.96 3.36
CA ALA A 125 -9.67 -4.94 2.74
C ALA A 125 -9.28 -6.40 3.00
N GLY A 126 -8.02 -6.68 3.33
CA GLY A 126 -7.59 -8.05 3.53
C GLY A 126 -6.80 -8.66 2.39
N GLU A 127 -6.85 -8.04 1.22
CA GLU A 127 -6.42 -8.58 -0.07
C GLU A 127 -5.90 -7.48 -1.01
N SER A 128 -5.31 -7.85 -2.16
CA SER A 128 -4.86 -6.86 -3.15
C SER A 128 -6.05 -6.10 -3.73
N ALA A 129 -6.13 -4.80 -3.47
CA ALA A 129 -7.15 -3.95 -4.06
C ALA A 129 -7.01 -3.87 -5.59
N GLY A 130 -8.11 -3.61 -6.30
CA GLY A 130 -8.08 -3.40 -7.74
C GLY A 130 -7.37 -2.10 -8.12
N PHE A 131 -6.46 -2.15 -9.11
CA PHE A 131 -5.69 -0.98 -9.56
C PHE A 131 -6.53 0.12 -10.22
N LYS A 132 -7.76 -0.18 -10.64
CA LYS A 132 -8.60 0.72 -11.46
C LYS A 132 -9.49 1.64 -10.64
N TYR A 133 -9.50 1.54 -9.32
CA TYR A 133 -10.32 2.41 -8.50
C TYR A 133 -9.79 3.86 -8.60
N PRO A 134 -10.62 4.84 -8.99
CA PRO A 134 -10.15 6.18 -9.38
C PRO A 134 -9.30 6.90 -8.32
N LYS A 135 -9.62 6.73 -7.04
CA LYS A 135 -8.88 7.37 -5.93
C LYS A 135 -7.47 6.81 -5.72
N TYR A 136 -7.12 5.71 -6.38
CA TYR A 136 -5.78 5.14 -6.31
C TYR A 136 -4.86 5.66 -7.39
N GLN A 137 -5.36 6.43 -8.37
CA GLN A 137 -4.53 6.96 -9.44
C GLN A 137 -3.63 8.08 -8.91
N HIS A 138 -2.36 8.08 -9.31
CA HIS A 138 -1.34 9.04 -8.87
C HIS A 138 -1.67 10.51 -9.20
N ASP A 139 -2.56 10.76 -10.17
CA ASP A 139 -3.02 12.07 -10.60
C ASP A 139 -4.41 12.43 -10.06
N TYR A 140 -4.95 11.66 -9.11
CA TYR A 140 -6.24 11.95 -8.51
C TYR A 140 -6.20 13.26 -7.71
N VAL A 141 -6.98 14.25 -8.16
CA VAL A 141 -7.25 15.50 -7.43
C VAL A 141 -8.67 15.42 -6.86
N PRO A 142 -8.87 15.55 -5.53
CA PRO A 142 -10.21 15.65 -4.97
C PRO A 142 -10.94 16.86 -5.54
N CYS A 143 -12.13 16.65 -6.12
CA CYS A 143 -13.03 17.72 -6.54
C CYS A 143 -13.51 18.56 -5.36
#